data_AF-A0A8G0PBY1-F1
#
_entry.id   AF-A0A8G0PBY1-F1
#
_cell.length_a   1.000
_cell.length_b   1.000
_cell.length_c   1.000
_cell.angle_alpha   90.00
_cell.angle_beta   90.00
_cell.angle_gamma   90.00
#
_symmetry.space_group_name_H-M   'P 1'
#
loop_
_entity.id
_entity.type
_entity.pdbx_description
1 polymer ?
#
loop_
_entity_poly.entity_id
_entity_poly.type
_entity_poly.pdbx_seq_one_letter_code
_entity_poly.pdbx_strand_id
1 'polypeptide(L)'
;MSHPESPEFLQAQQATEAFTSKPTNDELLRLYALFKIGKGFDLESAPKPGMFDMKGKAKYNAWKAAVEEEGITDPDEAQKKYVEFVEGLKSKYT
;
A
#
# COMPACT_ATOMS: atom_id res chain seq x y z
N MET A 1 2.78 13.51 10.52
CA MET A 1 1.44 14.13 10.32
C MET A 1 0.71 13.22 9.34
N SER A 2 -0.44 12.66 9.70
CA SER A 2 -1.19 11.84 8.73
C SER A 2 -1.73 12.74 7.62
N HIS A 3 -1.50 12.37 6.37
CA HIS A 3 -2.06 13.07 5.21
C HIS A 3 -3.59 12.89 5.19
N PRO A 4 -4.38 13.89 4.77
CA PRO A 4 -5.82 13.72 4.57
C PRO A 4 -6.09 12.58 3.58
N GLU A 5 -6.99 11.68 3.96
CA GLU A 5 -7.42 10.54 3.16
C GLU A 5 -8.56 10.93 2.24
N SER A 6 -8.43 10.65 0.95
CA SER A 6 -9.53 10.86 0.01
C SER A 6 -10.69 9.89 0.30
N PRO A 7 -11.94 10.28 -0.01
CA PRO A 7 -13.09 9.38 0.09
C PRO A 7 -12.92 8.11 -0.75
N GLU A 8 -12.30 8.21 -1.95
CA GLU A 8 -12.05 7.04 -2.78
C GLU A 8 -11.06 6.08 -2.13
N PHE A 9 -10.02 6.61 -1.47
CA PHE A 9 -9.05 5.80 -0.75
C PHE A 9 -9.68 5.03 0.42
N LEU A 10 -10.60 5.65 1.15
CA LEU A 10 -11.37 4.99 2.21
C LEU A 10 -12.28 3.89 1.65
N GLN A 11 -12.97 4.17 0.55
CA GLN A 11 -13.80 3.17 -0.13
C GLN A 11 -12.97 2.00 -0.66
N ALA A 12 -11.80 2.27 -1.21
CA ALA A 12 -10.87 1.25 -1.68
C ALA A 12 -10.40 0.37 -0.51
N GLN A 13 -10.04 0.95 0.64
CA GLN A 13 -9.69 0.18 1.84
C GLN A 13 -10.82 -0.78 2.23
N GLN A 14 -12.05 -0.28 2.32
CA GLN A 14 -13.22 -1.11 2.64
C GLN A 14 -13.47 -2.19 1.57
N ALA A 15 -13.25 -1.88 0.30
CA ALA A 15 -13.37 -2.87 -0.78
C ALA A 15 -12.37 -4.01 -0.61
N THR A 16 -11.14 -3.73 -0.17
CA THR A 16 -10.15 -4.80 0.08
C THR A 16 -10.55 -5.74 1.21
N GLU A 17 -11.26 -5.25 2.21
CA GLU A 17 -11.80 -6.08 3.29
C GLU A 17 -13.00 -6.92 2.83
N ALA A 18 -13.73 -6.46 1.81
CA ALA A 18 -14.86 -7.15 1.22
C ALA A 18 -14.45 -8.27 0.23
N PHE A 19 -13.16 -8.43 -0.08
CA PHE A 19 -12.71 -9.48 -0.99
C PHE A 19 -12.98 -10.86 -0.40
N THR A 20 -13.65 -11.71 -1.19
CA THR A 20 -13.99 -13.08 -0.77
C THR A 20 -12.78 -14.01 -0.80
N SER A 21 -11.79 -13.66 -1.63
CA SER A 21 -10.55 -14.39 -1.82
C SER A 21 -9.35 -13.53 -1.45
N LYS A 22 -8.35 -14.18 -0.85
CA LYS A 22 -7.14 -13.48 -0.40
C LYS A 22 -6.29 -13.10 -1.61
N PRO A 23 -5.94 -11.81 -1.78
CA PRO A 23 -5.01 -11.39 -2.82
C PRO A 23 -3.65 -12.07 -2.64
N THR A 24 -2.88 -12.12 -3.71
CA THR A 24 -1.51 -12.64 -3.68
C THR A 24 -0.63 -11.80 -2.75
N ASN A 25 0.46 -12.38 -2.27
CA ASN A 25 1.38 -11.66 -1.38
C ASN A 25 1.92 -10.39 -2.05
N ASP A 26 2.24 -10.41 -3.34
CA ASP A 26 2.72 -9.24 -4.08
C ASP A 26 1.67 -8.13 -4.14
N GLU A 27 0.41 -8.47 -4.39
CA GLU A 27 -0.70 -7.50 -4.37
C GLU A 27 -0.89 -6.90 -2.98
N LEU A 28 -0.84 -7.71 -1.92
CA LEU A 28 -0.90 -7.23 -0.53
C LEU A 28 0.28 -6.32 -0.16
N LEU A 29 1.47 -6.66 -0.63
CA LEU A 29 2.68 -5.86 -0.42
C LEU A 29 2.59 -4.51 -1.13
N ARG A 30 2.04 -4.48 -2.35
CA ARG A 30 1.82 -3.24 -3.10
C ARG A 30 0.75 -2.36 -2.46
N LEU A 31 -0.38 -2.95 -2.04
CA LEU A 31 -1.41 -2.25 -1.27
C LEU A 31 -0.82 -1.63 0.00
N TYR A 32 0.00 -2.39 0.73
CA TYR A 32 0.67 -1.89 1.93
C TYR A 32 1.59 -0.71 1.65
N ALA A 33 2.42 -0.80 0.60
CA ALA A 33 3.33 0.27 0.20
C ALA A 33 2.59 1.58 -0.10
N LEU A 34 1.60 1.51 -1.00
CA LEU A 34 0.78 2.65 -1.40
C LEU A 34 0.00 3.22 -0.23
N PHE A 35 -0.55 2.37 0.64
CA PHE A 35 -1.25 2.79 1.84
C PHE A 35 -0.34 3.59 2.80
N LYS A 36 0.91 3.13 3.01
CA LYS A 36 1.86 3.83 3.88
C LYS A 36 2.20 5.22 3.34
N ILE A 37 2.45 5.33 2.04
CA ILE A 37 2.76 6.62 1.40
C ILE A 37 1.52 7.53 1.41
N GLY A 38 0.35 6.99 1.05
CA GLY A 38 -0.92 7.74 1.00
C GLY A 38 -1.38 8.27 2.36
N LYS A 39 -0.97 7.62 3.45
CA LYS A 39 -1.17 8.12 4.83
C LYS A 39 -0.14 9.17 5.25
N GLY A 40 0.87 9.45 4.44
CA GLY A 40 1.97 10.37 4.77
C GLY A 40 2.99 9.77 5.74
N PHE A 41 3.21 8.45 5.70
CA PHE A 41 4.36 7.86 6.40
C PHE A 41 5.61 8.00 5.54
N ASP A 42 6.72 8.32 6.19
CA ASP A 42 8.04 8.37 5.56
C ASP A 42 8.76 7.03 5.68
N LEU A 43 9.30 6.55 4.56
CA LEU A 43 10.10 5.32 4.53
C LEU A 43 11.35 5.43 5.40
N GLU A 44 12.00 6.61 5.40
CA GLU A 44 13.21 6.85 6.19
C GLU A 44 12.98 6.76 7.69
N SER A 45 11.77 7.10 8.14
CA SER A 45 11.36 6.99 9.54
C SER A 45 10.88 5.59 9.91
N ALA A 46 10.76 4.68 8.94
CA ALA A 46 10.26 3.34 9.19
C ALA A 46 11.35 2.47 9.85
N PRO A 47 11.01 1.72 10.92
CA PRO A 47 11.96 0.83 11.57
C PRO A 47 12.39 -0.25 10.58
N LYS A 48 13.71 -0.37 10.36
CA LYS A 48 14.25 -1.43 9.54
C LYS A 48 13.91 -2.79 10.17
N PRO A 49 13.25 -3.69 9.44
CA PRO A 49 12.89 -5.00 9.98
C PRO A 49 14.15 -5.79 10.34
N GLY A 50 14.10 -6.51 11.47
CA GLY A 50 15.21 -7.35 11.93
C GLY A 50 15.48 -8.50 10.96
N MET A 51 16.69 -9.07 11.03
CA MET A 51 17.17 -10.08 10.08
C MET A 51 16.31 -11.37 10.03
N PHE A 52 15.55 -11.63 11.09
CA PHE A 52 14.63 -12.78 11.21
C PHE A 52 13.18 -12.47 10.81
N ASP A 53 12.84 -11.21 10.55
CA ASP A 53 11.48 -10.81 10.14
C ASP A 53 11.36 -10.74 8.61
N MET A 54 11.19 -11.89 7.98
CA MET A 54 11.03 -11.98 6.52
C MET A 54 9.77 -11.25 6.02
N LYS A 55 8.69 -11.24 6.81
CA LYS A 55 7.42 -10.58 6.43
C LYS A 55 7.55 -9.07 6.52
N GLY A 56 8.12 -8.56 7.61
CA GLY A 56 8.44 -7.14 7.76
C GLY A 56 9.40 -6.67 6.69
N LYS A 57 10.42 -7.48 6.38
CA LYS A 57 11.37 -7.19 5.28
C LYS A 57 10.68 -7.11 3.93
N ALA A 58 9.76 -8.02 3.60
CA ALA A 58 9.01 -7.95 2.36
C ALA A 58 8.16 -6.67 2.28
N LYS A 59 7.44 -6.32 3.36
CA LYS A 59 6.64 -5.09 3.44
C LYS A 59 7.49 -3.82 3.28
N TYR A 60 8.62 -3.76 3.98
CA TYR A 60 9.56 -2.66 3.90
C TYR A 60 10.16 -2.56 2.49
N ASN A 61 10.55 -3.69 1.89
CA ASN A 61 11.09 -3.72 0.53
C ASN A 61 10.05 -3.24 -0.50
N ALA A 62 8.79 -3.67 -0.39
CA ALA A 62 7.73 -3.23 -1.29
C ALA A 62 7.46 -1.73 -1.16
N TRP A 63 7.46 -1.22 0.07
CA TRP A 63 7.34 0.22 0.31
C TRP A 63 8.56 0.98 -0.24
N LYS A 64 9.77 0.45 -0.05
CA LYS A 64 11.01 1.03 -0.61
C LYS A 64 10.97 1.05 -2.12
N ALA A 65 10.52 -0.03 -2.77
CA ALA A 65 10.38 -0.10 -4.21
C ALA A 65 9.36 0.94 -4.72
N ALA A 66 8.21 1.10 -4.06
CA ALA A 66 7.24 2.13 -4.44
C ALA A 66 7.82 3.56 -4.34
N VAL A 67 8.66 3.83 -3.34
CA VAL A 67 9.28 5.17 -3.16
C VAL A 67 10.47 5.38 -4.10
N GLU A 68 11.42 4.44 -4.14
CA GLU A 68 12.69 4.59 -4.87
C GLU A 68 12.59 4.22 -6.34
N GLU A 69 11.84 3.16 -6.68
CA GLU A 69 11.72 2.68 -8.07
C GLU A 69 10.56 3.37 -8.78
N GLU A 70 9.39 3.43 -8.16
CA GLU A 70 8.22 4.09 -8.76
C GLU A 70 8.19 5.61 -8.52
N GLY A 71 9.04 6.13 -7.62
CA GLY A 71 9.11 7.56 -7.32
C GLY A 71 7.90 8.10 -6.53
N ILE A 72 7.09 7.22 -5.94
CA ILE A 72 5.85 7.60 -5.27
C ILE A 72 6.20 8.10 -3.87
N THR A 73 6.36 9.40 -3.75
CA THR A 73 6.54 10.10 -2.47
C THR A 73 5.33 10.96 -2.10
N ASP A 74 4.51 11.29 -3.10
CA ASP A 74 3.35 12.14 -2.92
C ASP A 74 2.14 11.34 -2.40
N PRO A 75 1.55 11.71 -1.26
CA PRO A 75 0.43 10.98 -0.69
C PRO A 75 -0.81 10.98 -1.59
N ASP A 76 -1.11 12.07 -2.31
CA ASP A 76 -2.25 12.12 -3.22
C ASP A 76 -2.07 11.16 -4.41
N GLU A 77 -0.86 11.08 -4.96
CA GLU A 77 -0.55 10.13 -6.02
C GLU A 77 -0.67 8.68 -5.52
N ALA A 78 -0.15 8.40 -4.33
CA ALA A 78 -0.23 7.07 -3.74
C ALA A 78 -1.68 6.63 -3.48
N GLN A 79 -2.54 7.55 -3.02
CA GLN A 79 -3.97 7.28 -2.83
C GLN A 79 -4.65 6.94 -4.14
N LYS A 80 -4.39 7.70 -5.22
CA LYS A 80 -4.95 7.42 -6.56
C LYS A 80 -4.52 6.05 -7.08
N LYS A 81 -3.22 5.76 -7.05
CA LYS A 81 -2.69 4.45 -7.45
C LYS A 81 -3.25 3.30 -6.60
N TYR A 82 -3.47 3.53 -5.31
CA TYR A 82 -4.09 2.55 -4.43
C TYR A 82 -5.52 2.24 -4.88
N VAL A 83 -6.32 3.27 -5.17
CA VAL A 83 -7.70 3.11 -5.66
C VAL A 83 -7.72 2.33 -6.97
N GLU A 84 -6.93 2.74 -7.96
CA GLU A 84 -6.84 2.04 -9.25
C GLU A 84 -6.44 0.57 -9.08
N PHE A 85 -5.48 0.30 -8.20
CA PHE A 85 -5.04 -1.07 -7.92
C PHE A 85 -6.14 -1.90 -7.25
N VAL A 86 -6.83 -1.33 -6.26
CA VAL A 86 -7.95 -2.00 -5.58
C VAL A 86 -9.11 -2.26 -6.54
N GLU A 87 -9.45 -1.35 -7.45
CA GLU A 87 -10.50 -1.59 -8.44
C GLU A 87 -10.16 -2.75 -9.38
N GLY A 88 -8.89 -2.85 -9.78
CA GLY A 88 -8.38 -4.00 -10.53
C GLY A 88 -8.48 -5.30 -9.75
N LEU A 89 -8.11 -5.28 -8.46
CA LEU A 89 -8.24 -6.45 -7.57
C LEU A 89 -9.70 -6.82 -7.32
N LYS A 90 -10.57 -5.84 -7.13
CA LYS A 90 -11.99 -6.05 -6.91
C LYS A 90 -12.59 -6.83 -8.06
N SER A 91 -12.24 -6.49 -9.30
CA SER A 91 -12.69 -7.24 -10.49
C SER A 91 -12.21 -8.69 -10.53
N LYS A 92 -11.15 -9.03 -9.78
CA LYS A 92 -10.49 -10.35 -9.76
C LYS A 92 -10.84 -11.18 -8.52
N TYR A 93 -11.23 -10.54 -7.42
CA TYR A 93 -11.45 -11.15 -6.09
C TYR A 93 -12.86 -10.91 -5.51
N THR A 94 -13.74 -10.21 -6.24
CA THR A 94 -15.17 -10.05 -5.91
C THR A 94 -16.06 -11.09 -6.56
#